data_AF-A0A4Q7CKL7-F1
#
_entry.id   AF-A0A4Q7CKL7-F1
#
_cell.length_a   1.000
_cell.length_b   1.000
_cell.length_c   1.000
_cell.angle_alpha   90.00
_cell.angle_beta   90.00
_cell.angle_gamma   90.00
#
_symmetry.space_group_name_H-M   'P 1'
#
loop_
_entity.id
_entity.type
_entity.pdbx_description
1 polymer ?
#
loop_
_entity_poly.entity_id
_entity_poly.type
_entity_poly.pdbx_seq_one_letter_code
_entity_poly.pdbx_strand_id
1 'polypeptide(L)'
;ILFSDIVVPLRAAGVDLDIVADVGPVIADPVRTAADVAAMKPLDPQAIQPVLVAASLLVAELGDVPLIGFAGAPFTLASYLVEGGPSRHHAHPKAMMLAEPP
;
A
#
# COMPACT_ATOMS: atom_id res chain seq x y z
N ILE A 1 -13.30 -7.57 -11.81
CA ILE A 1 -12.42 -7.04 -10.73
C ILE A 1 -11.17 -6.51 -11.41
N LEU A 2 -10.78 -5.25 -11.18
CA LEU A 2 -9.51 -4.71 -11.66
C LEU A 2 -8.39 -5.22 -10.76
N PHE A 3 -7.57 -6.15 -11.24
CA PHE A 3 -6.45 -6.70 -10.45
C PHE A 3 -5.27 -5.71 -10.43
N SER A 4 -5.05 -5.07 -9.28
CA SER A 4 -3.89 -4.22 -9.00
C SER A 4 -3.31 -4.61 -7.66
N ASP A 5 -1.98 -4.66 -7.50
CA ASP A 5 -1.43 -4.94 -6.17
C ASP A 5 -1.83 -3.81 -5.18
N ILE A 6 -2.21 -4.20 -3.96
CA ILE A 6 -2.63 -3.27 -2.89
C ILE A 6 -1.49 -2.37 -2.43
N VAL A 7 -0.23 -2.73 -2.70
CA VAL A 7 0.95 -1.94 -2.32
C VAL A 7 1.37 -0.91 -3.38
N VAL A 8 0.74 -0.89 -4.56
CA VAL A 8 1.02 0.09 -5.62
C VAL A 8 0.95 1.54 -5.11
N PRO A 9 -0.05 1.94 -4.28
CA PRO A 9 -0.09 3.29 -3.73
C PRO A 9 1.11 3.64 -2.83
N LEU A 10 1.72 2.66 -2.15
CA LEU A 10 2.91 2.90 -1.32
C LEU A 10 4.12 3.24 -2.21
N ARG A 11 4.30 2.48 -3.29
CA ARG A 11 5.35 2.76 -4.27
C ARG A 11 5.13 4.13 -4.94
N ALA A 12 3.89 4.46 -5.26
CA ALA A 12 3.49 5.76 -5.80
C ALA A 12 3.73 6.92 -4.82
N ALA A 13 3.64 6.67 -3.50
CA ALA A 13 3.99 7.63 -2.46
C ALA A 13 5.52 7.76 -2.22
N GLY A 14 6.35 7.06 -3.00
CA GLY A 14 7.81 7.14 -2.93
C GLY A 14 8.42 6.20 -1.89
N VAL A 15 7.68 5.20 -1.41
CA VAL A 15 8.23 4.14 -0.57
C VAL A 15 9.05 3.19 -1.44
N ASP A 16 10.28 2.91 -1.03
CA ASP A 16 11.14 1.94 -1.71
C ASP A 16 10.66 0.52 -1.40
N LEU A 17 9.90 -0.03 -2.34
CA LEU A 17 9.22 -1.31 -2.26
C LEU A 17 9.59 -2.17 -3.46
N ASP A 18 10.03 -3.39 -3.19
CA ASP A 18 10.29 -4.42 -4.20
C ASP A 18 9.36 -5.62 -3.99
N ILE A 19 8.94 -6.26 -5.08
CA ILE A 19 8.15 -7.49 -5.03
C ILE A 19 9.09 -8.65 -5.33
N VAL A 20 9.54 -9.30 -4.27
CA VAL A 20 10.49 -10.40 -4.36
C VAL A 20 9.74 -11.72 -4.60
N ALA A 21 10.16 -12.48 -5.61
CA ALA A 21 9.56 -13.77 -5.93
C ALA A 21 9.55 -14.71 -4.70
N ASP A 22 8.43 -15.39 -4.47
CA ASP A 22 8.17 -16.29 -3.34
C ASP A 22 8.23 -15.67 -1.93
N VAL A 23 8.50 -14.36 -1.83
CA VAL A 23 8.50 -13.60 -0.57
C VAL A 23 7.32 -12.63 -0.53
N GLY A 24 7.11 -11.85 -1.59
CA GLY A 24 6.12 -10.78 -1.65
C GLY A 24 6.75 -9.40 -1.48
N PRO A 25 5.99 -8.37 -1.05
CA PRO A 25 6.48 -7.01 -0.96
C PRO A 25 7.50 -6.87 0.19
N VAL A 26 8.64 -6.24 -0.10
CA VAL A 26 9.73 -5.94 0.84
C VAL A 26 10.00 -4.45 0.78
N ILE A 27 10.08 -3.80 1.94
CA ILE A 27 10.39 -2.37 2.09
C ILE A 27 11.87 -2.24 2.45
N ALA A 28 12.62 -1.42 1.72
CA ALA A 28 14.05 -1.22 1.99
C ALA A 28 14.30 -0.55 3.35
N ASP A 29 13.52 0.49 3.66
CA ASP A 29 13.61 1.28 4.89
C ASP A 29 12.27 1.23 5.67
N PRO A 30 12.08 0.24 6.56
CA PRO A 30 10.84 0.09 7.31
C PRO A 30 10.64 1.22 8.32
N VAL A 31 9.40 1.61 8.54
CA VAL A 31 9.01 2.64 9.52
C VAL A 31 9.21 2.13 10.94
N ARG A 32 9.96 2.87 11.78
CA ARG A 32 10.26 2.50 13.17
C ARG A 32 9.84 3.56 14.19
N THR A 33 9.73 4.81 13.77
CA THR A 33 9.50 5.96 14.66
C THR A 33 8.44 6.91 14.11
N ALA A 34 7.89 7.76 14.97
CA ALA A 34 7.01 8.85 14.55
C ALA A 34 7.69 9.83 13.56
N ALA A 35 9.01 10.01 13.68
CA ALA A 35 9.77 10.84 12.75
C ALA A 35 9.79 10.24 11.33
N ASP A 36 9.87 8.91 11.21
CA ASP A 36 9.81 8.23 9.91
C ASP A 36 8.45 8.45 9.24
N VAL A 37 7.35 8.38 10.02
CA VAL A 37 6.00 8.67 9.53
C VAL A 37 5.89 10.12 9.07
N ALA A 38 6.41 11.07 9.85
CA ALA A 38 6.38 12.48 9.51
C ALA A 38 7.22 12.84 8.27
N ALA A 39 8.26 12.05 7.98
CA ALA A 39 9.09 12.20 6.79
C ALA A 39 8.44 11.62 5.51
N MET A 40 7.35 10.84 5.64
CA MET A 40 6.66 10.27 4.49
C MET A 40 6.05 11.36 3.61
N LYS A 41 6.21 11.20 2.31
CA LYS A 41 5.63 12.14 1.33
C LYS A 41 4.13 11.86 1.18
N PRO A 42 3.30 12.92 1.05
CA PRO A 42 1.93 12.75 0.61
C PRO A 42 1.88 12.04 -0.74
N LEU A 43 0.85 11.22 -0.95
CA LEU A 43 0.60 10.58 -2.24
C LEU A 43 0.34 11.66 -3.30
N ASP A 44 1.14 11.65 -4.37
CA ASP A 44 0.91 12.49 -5.53
C ASP A 44 -0.33 11.97 -6.30
N PRO A 45 -1.39 12.77 -6.47
CA PRO A 45 -2.56 12.37 -7.27
C PRO A 45 -2.23 12.01 -8.72
N GLN A 46 -1.10 12.51 -9.27
CA GLN A 46 -0.64 12.14 -10.60
C GLN A 46 -0.14 10.69 -10.67
N ALA A 47 0.43 10.18 -9.57
CA ALA A 47 0.98 8.83 -9.52
C ALA A 47 -0.10 7.74 -9.58
N ILE A 48 -1.35 8.06 -9.26
CA ILE A 48 -2.50 7.15 -9.36
C ILE A 48 -3.33 7.31 -10.65
N GLN A 49 -3.01 8.28 -11.51
CA GLN A 49 -3.74 8.51 -12.76
C GLN A 49 -3.83 7.27 -13.66
N PRO A 50 -2.79 6.42 -13.81
CA PRO A 50 -2.91 5.21 -14.61
C PRO A 50 -4.01 4.25 -14.13
N VAL A 51 -4.22 4.15 -12.81
CA VAL A 51 -5.29 3.32 -12.23
C VAL A 51 -6.67 3.91 -12.55
N LEU A 52 -6.80 5.24 -12.47
CA LEU A 52 -8.05 5.93 -12.82
C LEU A 52 -8.39 5.78 -14.30
N VAL A 53 -7.41 5.95 -15.19
CA VAL A 53 -7.58 5.75 -16.63
C VAL A 53 -7.98 4.31 -16.94
N ALA A 54 -7.29 3.33 -16.34
CA ALA A 54 -7.63 1.92 -16.52
C ALA A 54 -9.06 1.59 -16.05
N ALA A 55 -9.48 2.14 -14.91
CA ALA A 55 -10.84 1.98 -14.42
C ALA A 55 -11.87 2.58 -15.38
N SER A 56 -11.63 3.79 -15.91
CA SER A 56 -12.52 4.43 -16.89
C SER A 56 -12.65 3.63 -18.18
N LEU A 57 -11.55 3.10 -18.71
CA LEU A 57 -11.56 2.27 -19.92
C LEU A 57 -12.33 0.96 -19.70
N LEU A 58 -12.13 0.31 -18.55
CA LEU A 58 -12.84 -0.92 -18.22
C LEU A 58 -14.34 -0.69 -18.04
N VAL A 59 -14.75 0.40 -17.38
CA VAL A 59 -16.18 0.75 -17.25
C VAL A 59 -16.81 0.96 -18.62
N ALA A 60 -16.12 1.61 -19.56
CA ALA A 60 -16.63 1.81 -20.91
C ALA A 60 -16.79 0.50 -21.70
N GLU A 61 -15.87 -0.45 -21.52
CA GLU A 61 -15.88 -1.74 -22.24
C GLU A 61 -16.84 -2.77 -21.64
N LEU A 62 -17.07 -2.75 -20.33
CA LEU A 62 -17.85 -3.77 -19.62
C LEU A 62 -19.37 -3.60 -19.77
N GLY A 63 -19.85 -2.44 -20.21
CA GLY A 63 -21.28 -2.14 -20.33
C GLY A 63 -22.02 -2.31 -19.00
N ASP A 64 -22.99 -3.23 -18.94
CA ASP A 64 -23.81 -3.48 -17.76
C ASP A 64 -23.12 -4.33 -16.67
N VAL A 65 -21.91 -4.85 -16.94
CA VAL A 65 -21.18 -5.67 -15.97
C VAL A 65 -20.48 -4.77 -14.93
N PRO A 66 -20.73 -4.94 -13.62
CA PRO A 66 -20.10 -4.09 -12.60
C PRO A 66 -18.58 -4.27 -12.53
N LEU A 67 -17.85 -3.14 -12.49
CA LEU A 67 -16.43 -3.13 -12.17
C LEU A 67 -16.23 -3.01 -10.66
N ILE A 68 -15.51 -3.98 -10.08
CA ILE A 68 -15.06 -3.92 -8.69
C ILE A 68 -13.60 -3.47 -8.66
N GLY A 69 -13.34 -2.33 -8.04
CA GLY A 69 -12.00 -1.90 -7.60
C GLY A 69 -11.70 -2.36 -6.17
N PHE A 70 -10.43 -2.28 -5.77
CA PHE A 70 -10.02 -2.61 -4.40
C PHE A 70 -8.77 -1.85 -3.97
N ALA A 71 -8.55 -1.79 -2.65
CA ALA A 71 -7.38 -1.19 -2.03
C ALA A 71 -7.07 -1.92 -0.72
N GLY A 72 -5.83 -1.80 -0.24
CA GLY A 72 -5.43 -2.31 1.07
C GLY A 72 -6.05 -1.47 2.20
N ALA A 73 -6.50 -2.13 3.27
CA ALA A 73 -6.95 -1.43 4.46
C ALA A 73 -5.78 -0.69 5.14
N PRO A 74 -6.02 0.45 5.82
CA PRO A 74 -4.94 1.26 6.41
C PRO A 74 -3.97 0.45 7.29
N PHE A 75 -4.49 -0.39 8.18
CA PHE A 75 -3.66 -1.21 9.06
C PHE A 75 -2.85 -2.28 8.31
N THR A 76 -3.40 -2.84 7.23
CA THR A 76 -2.67 -3.79 6.38
C THR A 76 -1.48 -3.12 5.70
N LEU A 77 -1.67 -1.92 5.15
CA LEU A 77 -0.60 -1.15 4.52
C LEU A 77 0.45 -0.71 5.55
N ALA A 78 0.01 -0.20 6.72
CA ALA A 78 0.89 0.13 7.83
C ALA A 78 1.69 -1.09 8.31
N SER A 79 1.10 -2.28 8.29
CA SER A 79 1.80 -3.51 8.68
C SER A 79 2.95 -3.82 7.72
N TYR A 80 2.80 -3.62 6.41
CA TYR A 80 3.92 -3.75 5.48
C TYR A 80 4.99 -2.69 5.72
N LEU A 81 4.60 -1.43 5.87
CA LEU A 81 5.51 -0.31 6.11
C LEU A 81 6.35 -0.51 7.37
N VAL A 82 5.72 -0.98 8.44
CA VAL A 82 6.38 -1.17 9.74
C VAL A 82 7.10 -2.51 9.80
N GLU A 83 6.56 -3.62 9.28
CA GLU A 83 7.29 -4.90 9.33
C GLU A 83 8.50 -4.91 8.39
N GLY A 84 8.40 -4.23 7.25
CA GLY A 84 9.40 -4.26 6.19
C GLY A 84 9.24 -5.42 5.22
N GLY A 85 8.25 -6.28 5.44
CA GLY A 85 8.00 -7.46 4.63
C GLY A 85 6.80 -8.26 5.14
N PRO A 86 6.58 -9.47 4.60
CA PRO A 86 5.53 -10.36 5.05
C PRO A 86 5.77 -10.76 6.52
N SER A 87 4.76 -10.60 7.36
CA SER A 87 4.81 -11.00 8.77
C SER A 87 3.55 -11.76 9.14
N ARG A 88 3.71 -12.85 9.90
CA ARG A 88 2.58 -13.64 10.42
C ARG A 88 2.01 -13.08 11.72
N HIS A 89 2.83 -12.35 12.49
CA HIS A 89 2.51 -11.99 13.86
C HIS A 89 2.23 -10.50 14.04
N HIS A 90 2.64 -9.66 13.09
CA HIS A 90 2.44 -8.21 13.13
C HIS A 90 2.96 -7.61 14.44
N ALA A 91 4.14 -8.06 14.89
CA ALA A 91 4.67 -7.75 16.23
C ALA A 91 5.07 -6.28 16.34
N HIS A 92 5.76 -5.74 15.32
CA HIS A 92 6.20 -4.34 15.32
C HIS A 92 5.02 -3.35 15.23
N PRO A 93 4.03 -3.52 14.32
CA PRO A 93 2.86 -2.65 14.28
C PRO A 93 2.08 -2.63 15.61
N LYS A 94 1.89 -3.81 16.23
CA LYS A 94 1.18 -3.91 17.52
C LYS A 94 1.97 -3.25 18.65
N ALA A 95 3.29 -3.46 18.70
CA ALA A 95 4.13 -2.82 19.70
C ALA A 95 4.08 -1.29 19.58
N MET A 96 4.17 -0.77 18.35
CA MET A 96 4.05 0.67 18.07
C MET A 96 2.70 1.23 18.54
N MET A 97 1.59 0.56 18.22
CA MET A 97 0.24 0.97 18.67
C MET A 97 0.08 1.00 20.20
N LEU A 98 0.75 0.09 20.91
CA LEU A 98 0.61 -0.04 22.37
C LEU A 98 1.58 0.88 23.13
N ALA A 99 2.78 1.12 22.59
CA ALA A 99 3.80 1.94 23.23
C ALA A 99 3.65 3.43 22.91
N GLU A 100 3.18 3.76 21.71
CA GLU A 100 3.02 5.12 21.21
C GLU A 100 1.62 5.27 20.56
N PRO A 101 0.54 5.24 21.37
CA PRO A 101 -0.80 5.46 20.83
C PRO A 101 -0.93 6.90 20.28
N PRO A 102 -1.71 7.10 19.19
CA PRO A 102 -1.91 8.40 18.57
C PRO A 102 -2.61 9.42 19.47
#